data_AF-A0A4R4PST5-F1
#
_entry.id   AF-A0A4R4PST5-F1
#
_cell.length_a   1.000
_cell.length_b   1.000
_cell.length_c   1.000
_cell.angle_alpha   90.00
_cell.angle_beta   90.00
_cell.angle_gamma   90.00
#
_symmetry.space_group_name_H-M   'P 1'
#
loop_
_entity.id
_entity.type
_entity.pdbx_description
1 polymer ?
#
loop_
_entity_poly.entity_id
_entity_poly.type
_entity_poly.pdbx_seq_one_letter_code
_entity_poly.pdbx_strand_id
1 'polypeptide(L)'
;MTDEPTAEQQAAMDELDQLSADYAEALSRLEDARDRLAQGVIRHLRSRTLRPTQVDAHVPWDRNYVAKIARKAGVPPLRESTVTSRREPDAR
;
A
#
# COMPACT_ATOMS: atom_id res chain seq x y z
N MET A 1 13.00 -15.90 42.98
CA MET A 1 13.73 -14.62 42.96
C MET A 1 13.65 -14.14 41.54
N THR A 2 12.78 -13.16 41.27
CA THR A 2 12.82 -12.44 40.00
C THR A 2 14.02 -11.51 40.15
N ASP A 3 15.10 -11.78 39.43
CA ASP A 3 16.23 -10.85 39.42
C ASP A 3 15.74 -9.52 38.86
N GLU A 4 15.90 -8.44 39.64
CA GLU A 4 15.64 -7.10 39.13
C GLU A 4 16.63 -6.80 38.01
N PRO A 5 16.17 -6.15 36.92
CA PRO A 5 17.04 -5.82 35.80
C PRO A 5 18.20 -4.95 36.29
N THR A 6 19.41 -5.27 35.83
CA THR A 6 20.57 -4.44 36.08
C THR A 6 20.39 -3.07 35.41
N ALA A 7 21.12 -2.05 35.86
CA ALA A 7 21.06 -0.72 35.24
C ALA A 7 21.39 -0.76 33.73
N GLU A 8 22.29 -1.65 33.30
CA GLU A 8 22.61 -1.88 31.89
C GLU A 8 21.44 -2.51 31.13
N GLN A 9 20.73 -3.47 31.74
CA GLN A 9 19.54 -4.08 31.16
C GLN A 9 18.41 -3.06 31.04
N GLN A 10 18.21 -2.21 32.05
CA GLN A 10 17.21 -1.16 31.99
C GLN A 10 17.53 -0.14 30.89
N ALA A 11 18.78 0.31 30.78
CA ALA A 11 19.20 1.22 29.72
C ALA A 11 19.01 0.63 28.31
N ALA A 12 19.31 -0.67 28.14
CA ALA A 12 19.08 -1.37 26.87
C ALA A 12 17.59 -1.52 26.54
N MET A 13 16.73 -1.72 27.55
CA MET A 13 15.28 -1.74 27.36
C MET A 13 14.74 -0.36 26.98
N ASP A 14 15.21 0.70 27.65
CA ASP A 14 14.82 2.07 27.33
C ASP A 14 15.23 2.46 25.89
N GLU A 15 16.43 2.04 25.45
CA GLU A 15 16.88 2.22 24.07
C GLU A 15 16.00 1.45 23.07
N LEU A 16 15.65 0.20 23.40
CA LEU A 16 14.77 -0.61 22.55
C LEU A 16 13.38 0.00 22.42
N ASP A 17 12.83 0.53 23.51
CA ASP A 17 11.54 1.21 23.53
C ASP A 17 11.57 2.46 22.63
N GLN A 18 12.64 3.25 22.71
CA GLN A 18 12.81 4.44 21.87
C GLN A 18 12.92 4.06 20.38
N LEU A 19 13.75 3.08 20.04
CA LEU A 19 13.90 2.61 18.67
C LEU A 19 12.59 2.03 18.11
N SER A 20 11.81 1.35 18.96
CA SER A 20 10.50 0.80 18.59
C SER A 20 9.50 1.92 18.32
N ALA A 21 9.50 2.97 19.14
CA ALA A 21 8.66 4.15 18.93
C ALA A 21 9.01 4.89 17.64
N ASP A 22 10.31 5.12 17.39
CA ASP A 22 10.80 5.78 16.17
C ASP A 22 10.45 4.97 14.92
N TYR A 23 10.60 3.64 14.98
CA TYR A 23 10.21 2.74 13.91
C TYR A 23 8.70 2.80 13.62
N ALA A 24 7.86 2.76 14.66
CA ALA A 24 6.42 2.86 14.51
C ALA A 24 6.00 4.19 13.90
N GLU A 25 6.62 5.30 14.31
CA GLU A 25 6.36 6.61 13.73
C GLU A 25 6.78 6.68 12.25
N ALA A 26 7.96 6.17 11.93
CA ALA A 26 8.44 6.11 10.54
C ALA A 26 7.51 5.26 9.65
N LEU A 27 7.01 4.14 10.16
CA LEU A 27 6.05 3.29 9.46
C LEU A 27 4.74 4.04 9.20
N SER A 28 4.19 4.72 10.22
CA SER A 28 2.97 5.52 10.07
C SER A 28 3.13 6.63 9.02
N ARG A 29 4.26 7.36 9.03
CA ARG A 29 4.55 8.38 8.01
C ARG A 29 4.65 7.80 6.60
N LEU A 30 5.22 6.60 6.46
CA LEU A 30 5.31 5.89 5.18
C LEU A 30 3.92 5.46 4.67
N GLU A 31 3.05 4.97 5.57
CA GLU A 31 1.68 4.59 5.25
C GLU A 31 0.86 5.81 4.79
N ASP A 32 0.93 6.92 5.51
CA ASP A 32 0.30 8.19 5.14
C ASP A 32 0.75 8.68 3.75
N ALA A 33 2.06 8.59 3.47
CA ALA A 33 2.62 8.98 2.18
C ALA A 33 2.10 8.07 1.05
N ARG A 34 2.01 6.76 1.29
CA ARG A 34 1.45 5.79 0.33
C ARG A 34 -0.01 6.07 0.06
N ASP A 35 -0.80 6.38 1.08
CA ASP A 35 -2.22 6.69 0.93
C ASP A 35 -2.45 7.97 0.13
N ARG A 36 -1.69 9.04 0.43
CA ARG A 36 -1.74 10.30 -0.35
C ARG A 36 -1.36 10.05 -1.82
N LEU A 37 -0.33 9.25 -2.06
CA LEU A 37 0.09 8.88 -3.41
C LEU A 37 -1.00 8.08 -4.14
N ALA A 38 -1.59 7.09 -3.48
CA ALA A 38 -2.67 6.27 -4.03
C ALA A 38 -3.89 7.13 -4.39
N GLN A 39 -4.26 8.10 -3.55
CA GLN A 39 -5.33 9.06 -3.86
C GLN A 39 -4.99 9.93 -5.08
N GLY A 40 -3.74 10.38 -5.23
CA GLY A 40 -3.26 11.09 -6.42
C GLY A 40 -3.40 10.25 -7.70
N VAL A 41 -2.95 9.00 -7.64
CA VAL A 41 -3.12 8.01 -8.73
C VAL A 41 -4.59 7.83 -9.09
N ILE A 42 -5.46 7.63 -8.11
CA ILE A 42 -6.91 7.45 -8.33
C ILE A 42 -7.50 8.70 -9.00
N ARG A 43 -7.15 9.90 -8.53
CA ARG A 43 -7.61 11.18 -9.11
C ARG A 43 -7.23 11.28 -10.59
N HIS A 44 -5.98 10.99 -10.93
CA HIS A 44 -5.52 11.03 -12.31
C HIS A 44 -6.22 9.98 -13.18
N LEU A 45 -6.36 8.75 -12.71
CA LEU A 45 -7.03 7.70 -13.47
C LEU A 45 -8.53 7.97 -13.65
N ARG A 46 -9.22 8.54 -12.64
CA ARG A 46 -10.62 8.99 -12.75
C ARG A 46 -10.80 10.13 -13.75
N SER A 47 -9.84 11.05 -13.84
CA SER A 47 -9.86 12.10 -14.86
C SER A 47 -9.71 11.58 -16.29
N ARG A 48 -9.30 10.30 -16.45
CA ARG A 48 -9.02 9.64 -17.75
C ARG A 48 -7.97 10.35 -18.60
N THR A 49 -7.16 11.20 -17.98
CA THR A 49 -6.08 11.96 -18.64
C THR A 49 -4.84 11.09 -18.89
N LEU A 50 -4.51 10.21 -17.93
CA LEU A 50 -3.36 9.32 -18.00
C LEU A 50 -3.79 7.86 -17.94
N ARG A 51 -3.08 7.01 -18.68
CA ARG A 51 -3.22 5.56 -18.60
C ARG A 51 -2.38 5.01 -17.44
N PRO A 52 -2.71 3.82 -16.89
CA PRO A 52 -1.90 3.17 -15.85
C PRO A 52 -0.42 3.05 -16.21
N THR A 53 -0.09 2.74 -17.47
CA THR A 53 1.31 2.67 -18.00
C THR A 53 2.01 4.02 -18.16
N GLN A 54 1.31 5.13 -17.90
CA GLN A 54 1.93 6.46 -17.84
C GLN A 54 2.07 6.90 -16.38
N VAL A 55 1.19 6.40 -15.50
CA VAL A 55 1.25 6.68 -14.07
C VAL A 55 2.39 5.93 -13.39
N ASP A 56 2.65 4.68 -13.78
CA ASP A 56 3.76 3.86 -13.26
C ASP A 56 5.15 4.49 -13.47
N ALA A 57 5.33 5.29 -14.52
CA ALA A 57 6.57 6.07 -14.73
C ALA A 57 6.81 7.16 -13.67
N HIS A 58 5.79 7.53 -12.90
CA HIS A 58 5.83 8.61 -11.91
C HIS A 58 5.67 8.12 -10.46
N VAL A 59 5.43 6.83 -10.26
CA VAL A 59 5.22 6.24 -8.93
C VAL A 59 6.12 5.03 -8.74
N PRO A 60 6.52 4.68 -7.50
CA PRO A 60 7.40 3.55 -7.22
C PRO A 60 6.67 2.19 -7.35
N TRP A 61 5.55 2.15 -8.06
CA TRP A 61 4.70 0.97 -8.20
C TRP A 61 4.62 0.56 -9.65
N ASP A 62 4.61 -0.75 -9.88
CA ASP A 62 4.39 -1.26 -11.22
C ASP A 62 2.95 -0.98 -11.72
N ARG A 63 2.78 -1.11 -13.03
CA ARG A 63 1.49 -0.97 -13.72
C ARG A 63 0.38 -1.83 -13.12
N ASN A 64 0.68 -3.05 -12.68
CA ASN A 64 -0.32 -4.00 -12.18
C ASN A 64 -0.83 -3.58 -10.81
N TYR A 65 0.06 -3.08 -9.94
CA TYR A 65 -0.30 -2.53 -8.65
C TYR A 65 -1.12 -1.25 -8.80
N VAL A 66 -0.73 -0.34 -9.70
CA VAL A 66 -1.52 0.84 -10.07
C VAL A 66 -2.92 0.43 -10.55
N ALA A 67 -3.02 -0.58 -11.43
CA ALA A 67 -4.30 -1.10 -11.90
C ALA A 67 -5.15 -1.73 -10.77
N LYS A 68 -4.51 -2.38 -9.80
CA LYS A 68 -5.16 -2.94 -8.60
C LYS A 68 -5.73 -1.83 -7.71
N ILE A 69 -4.98 -0.74 -7.48
CA ILE A 69 -5.46 0.44 -6.75
C ILE A 69 -6.70 1.01 -7.45
N ALA A 70 -6.61 1.23 -8.77
CA ALA A 70 -7.71 1.78 -9.56
C ALA A 70 -8.98 0.93 -9.45
N ARG A 71 -8.84 -0.41 -9.58
CA ARG A 71 -9.95 -1.35 -9.45
C ARG A 71 -10.58 -1.33 -8.06
N LYS A 72 -9.76 -1.35 -7.00
CA LYS A 72 -10.24 -1.27 -5.61
C LYS A 72 -10.98 0.04 -5.34
N ALA A 73 -10.53 1.14 -5.93
CA ALA A 73 -11.16 2.46 -5.81
C ALA A 73 -12.37 2.67 -6.74
N GLY A 74 -12.84 1.63 -7.44
CA GLY A 74 -13.99 1.67 -8.33
C GLY A 74 -13.77 2.52 -9.59
N VAL A 75 -12.52 2.76 -9.99
CA VAL A 75 -12.23 3.50 -11.23
C VAL A 75 -12.64 2.66 -12.43
N PRO A 76 -13.54 3.14 -13.31
CA PRO A 76 -13.94 2.39 -14.49
C PRO A 76 -12.73 2.11 -15.40
N PRO A 77 -12.64 0.91 -15.99
CA PRO A 77 -11.55 0.60 -16.89
C PRO A 77 -11.58 1.54 -18.11
N LEU A 78 -10.40 1.83 -18.67
CA LEU A 78 -10.29 2.70 -19.85
C LEU A 78 -10.87 2.04 -21.11
N ARG A 79 -10.81 0.72 -21.19
CA ARG A 79 -11.42 -0.10 -22.25
C ARG A 79 -12.28 -1.18 -21.61
N GLU A 80 -13.43 -1.45 -22.19
CA GLU A 80 -14.27 -2.57 -21.77
C GLU A 80 -13.50 -3.89 -21.93
N SER A 81 -13.68 -4.80 -20.98
CA SER A 81 -13.08 -6.13 -21.07
C SER A 81 -13.75 -6.89 -22.20
N THR A 82 -13.01 -7.13 -23.27
CA THR A 82 -13.47 -7.95 -24.40
C THR A 82 -13.40 -9.45 -24.10
N VAL A 83 -12.80 -9.84 -22.98
CA VAL A 83 -12.71 -11.23 -22.54
C VAL A 83 -13.87 -11.52 -21.58
N THR A 84 -14.85 -12.28 -22.05
CA THR A 84 -15.87 -12.93 -21.22
C THR A 84 -15.31 -14.28 -20.75
N SER A 85 -14.98 -14.40 -19.47
CA SER A 85 -14.67 -15.73 -18.90
C SER A 85 -15.93 -16.58 -18.94
N ARG A 86 -15.91 -17.67 -19.71
CA ARG A 86 -16.99 -18.67 -19.71
C ARG A 86 -16.97 -19.34 -18.33
N ARG A 87 -17.89 -18.97 -17.44
CA ARG A 87 -18.13 -19.75 -16.22
C ARG A 87 -18.70 -21.09 -16.67
N GLU A 88 -17.94 -22.18 -16.50
CA GLU A 88 -18.52 -23.51 -16.57
C GLU A 88 -19.54 -23.64 -15.43
N PRO A 89 -20.79 -24.04 -15.72
CA PRO A 89 -21.74 -24.33 -14.66
C PRO A 89 -21.27 -25.56 -13.91
N ASP A 90 -21.19 -25.46 -12.59
CA ASP A 90 -20.91 -26.59 -11.69
C ASP A 90 -21.76 -27.80 -12.10
N ALA A 91 -21.07 -28.86 -12.54
CA ALA A 91 -21.68 -30.17 -12.73
C ALA A 91 -22.04 -30.72 -11.35
N ARG A 92 -23.35 -30.77 -11.07
CA ARG A 92 -23.91 -31.45 -9.90
C ARG A 92 -23.92 -32.95 -10.09
#